data_AF-A0A453H2D0-F1
#
_entry.id   AF-A0A453H2D0-F1
#
_cell.length_a   1.000
_cell.length_b   1.000
_cell.length_c   1.000
_cell.angle_alpha   90.00
_cell.angle_beta   90.00
_cell.angle_gamma   90.00
#
_symmetry.space_group_name_H-M   'P 1'
#
loop_
_entity.id
_entity.type
_entity.pdbx_description
1 polymer ?
#
loop_
_entity_poly.entity_id
_entity_poly.type
_entity_poly.pdbx_seq_one_letter_code
_entity_poly.pdbx_strand_id
1 'polypeptide(L)' 'AIKVDPEDATLYSNRSLCHLRIGEAHDALVDANACIRLQPDWPKGYWRKGAAFTQ' A
#
# COMPACT_ATOMS: atom_id res chain seq x y z
N ALA A 1 5.32 7.18 -12.09
CA ALA A 1 4.13 6.33 -11.93
C ALA A 1 3.04 7.06 -11.14
N ILE A 2 3.15 7.23 -9.81
CA ILE A 2 2.10 7.89 -8.99
C ILE A 2 1.83 9.35 -9.39
N LYS A 3 2.84 10.09 -9.88
CA LYS A 3 2.64 11.45 -10.41
C LYS A 3 1.87 11.49 -11.74
N VAL A 4 1.77 10.36 -12.44
CA VAL A 4 1.12 10.22 -13.75
C VAL A 4 -0.32 9.75 -13.56
N ASP A 5 -0.52 8.80 -12.65
CA ASP A 5 -1.84 8.35 -12.21
C ASP A 5 -1.84 8.19 -10.68
N PRO A 6 -2.35 9.18 -9.94
CA PRO A 6 -2.40 9.14 -8.48
C PRO A 6 -3.61 8.35 -7.96
N GLU A 7 -4.51 7.87 -8.81
CA GLU A 7 -5.71 7.14 -8.42
C GLU A 7 -5.58 5.63 -8.58
N ASP A 8 -4.52 5.17 -9.25
CA ASP A 8 -4.21 3.75 -9.37
C ASP A 8 -3.75 3.16 -8.01
N ALA A 9 -4.69 2.50 -7.33
CA ALA A 9 -4.45 1.78 -6.08
C ALA A 9 -3.33 0.74 -6.20
N THR A 10 -3.09 0.17 -7.39
CA THR A 10 -2.05 -0.84 -7.59
C THR A 10 -0.65 -0.29 -7.38
N LEU A 11 -0.43 0.99 -7.71
CA LEU A 11 0.84 1.67 -7.50
C LEU A 11 1.16 1.79 -6.01
N TYR A 12 0.17 2.18 -5.20
CA TYR A 12 0.31 2.25 -3.74
C TYR A 12 0.51 0.86 -3.13
N SER A 13 -0.22 -0.16 -3.58
CA SER A 13 0.02 -1.55 -3.13
C SER A 13 1.46 -2.01 -3.44
N ASN A 14 2.00 -1.66 -4.61
CA ASN A 14 3.35 -2.05 -4.99
C ASN A 14 4.41 -1.27 -4.19
N ARG A 15 4.21 0.03 -3.97
CA ARG A 15 5.11 0.82 -3.12
C ARG A 15 5.08 0.35 -1.65
N SER A 16 3.91 0.01 -1.13
CA SER A 16 3.75 -0.64 0.18
C SER A 16 4.57 -1.92 0.27
N LEU A 17 4.55 -2.79 -0.75
CA LEU A 17 5.41 -3.97 -0.77
C LEU A 17 6.90 -3.62 -0.70
N CYS A 18 7.34 -2.63 -1.48
CA CYS A 18 8.73 -2.21 -1.49
C CYS A 18 9.17 -1.75 -0.11
N HIS A 19 8.37 -0.92 0.56
CA HIS A 19 8.61 -0.45 1.92
C HIS A 19 8.68 -1.62 2.91
N LEU A 20 7.81 -2.63 2.76
CA LEU A 20 7.91 -3.86 3.56
C LEU A 20 9.23 -4.60 3.31
N ARG A 21 9.74 -4.62 2.08
CA ARG A 21 11.00 -5.32 1.78
C ARG A 21 12.23 -4.62 2.37
N ILE A 22 12.17 -3.31 2.57
CA ILE A 22 13.26 -2.50 3.13
C ILE A 22 13.11 -2.24 4.64
N GLY A 23 12.05 -2.77 5.27
CA GLY A 23 11.82 -2.65 6.72
C GLY A 23 11.12 -1.36 7.15
N GLU A 24 10.57 -0.60 6.20
CA GLU A 24 9.84 0.65 6.45
C GLU A 24 8.34 0.35 6.67
N ALA A 25 8.03 -0.35 7.76
CA ALA A 25 6.67 -0.79 8.07
C ALA A 25 5.67 0.38 8.19
N HIS A 26 6.10 1.53 8.73
CA HIS A 26 5.25 2.72 8.81
C HIS A 26 4.84 3.22 7.42
N ASP A 27 5.80 3.42 6.52
CA ASP A 27 5.48 3.95 5.20
C ASP A 27 4.70 2.92 4.37
N ALA A 28 4.95 1.62 4.57
CA ALA A 28 4.13 0.56 4.01
C ALA A 28 2.65 0.65 4.44
N LEU A 29 2.41 1.00 5.71
CA LEU A 29 1.05 1.20 6.25
C LEU A 29 0.37 2.42 5.64
N VAL A 30 1.09 3.52 5.44
CA VAL A 30 0.57 4.73 4.78
C VAL A 30 0.08 4.39 3.37
N ASP A 31 0.90 3.66 2.60
CA ASP A 31 0.55 3.23 1.26
C ASP A 31 -0.59 2.20 1.21
N ALA A 32 -0.64 1.29 2.17
CA ALA A 32 -1.74 0.36 2.30
C ALA A 32 -3.08 1.07 2.58
N ASN A 33 -3.08 2.11 3.43
CA ASN A 33 -4.26 2.93 3.69
C ASN A 33 -4.66 3.75 2.46
N ALA A 34 -3.70 4.27 1.69
CA ALA A 34 -4.00 4.95 0.43
C ALA A 34 -4.66 4.00 -0.59
N CYS A 35 -4.16 2.77 -0.69
CA CYS A 35 -4.73 1.71 -1.52
C CYS A 35 -6.20 1.41 -1.13
N ILE A 36 -6.48 1.24 0.17
CA ILE A 36 -7.85 1.01 0.68
C ILE A 36 -8.76 2.22 0.41
N ARG A 37 -8.25 3.45 0.53
CA ARG A 37 -9.04 4.65 0.26
C ARG A 37 -9.43 4.76 -1.21
N LEU A 38 -8.50 4.42 -2.11
CA LEU A 38 -8.74 4.47 -3.56
C LEU A 38 -9.62 3.33 -4.05
N GLN A 39 -9.40 2.12 -3.51
CA GLN A 39 -10.14 0.92 -3.90
C GLN A 39 -10.55 0.10 -2.66
N PRO A 40 -11.62 0.49 -1.96
CA PRO A 40 -12.02 -0.10 -0.68
C PRO A 40 -12.55 -1.54 -0.81
N ASP A 41 -12.97 -1.93 -2.01
CA ASP A 41 -13.40 -3.27 -2.38
C ASP A 41 -12.23 -4.19 -2.76
N TRP A 42 -10.99 -3.67 -2.85
CA TRP A 42 -9.83 -4.46 -3.24
C TRP A 42 -9.15 -5.14 -2.04
N PRO A 43 -9.19 -6.48 -1.94
CA PRO A 43 -8.66 -7.20 -0.76
C PRO A 43 -7.16 -6.99 -0.54
N LYS A 44 -6.42 -6.67 -1.61
CA LYS A 44 -4.98 -6.52 -1.56
C LYS A 44 -4.55 -5.35 -0.66
N GLY A 45 -5.33 -4.26 -0.60
CA GLY A 45 -5.06 -3.13 0.28
C GLY A 45 -5.05 -3.53 1.77
N TYR A 46 -6.04 -4.31 2.19
CA TYR A 46 -6.12 -4.84 3.55
C TYR A 46 -5.01 -5.85 3.84
N TRP A 47 -4.65 -6.69 2.86
CA TRP A 47 -3.53 -7.61 3.01
C TRP A 47 -2.20 -6.87 3.22
N ARG A 48 -1.95 -5.79 2.46
CA ARG A 48 -0.78 -4.91 2.68
C ARG A 48 -0.77 -4.29 4.06
N LYS A 49 -1.94 -3.83 4.53
CA LYS A 49 -2.10 -3.25 5.86
C LYS A 49 -1.78 -4.25 6.95
N GLY A 50 -2.27 -5.49 6.82
CA GLY A 50 -1.93 -6.58 7.74
C GLY A 50 -0.43 -6.87 7.75
N ALA A 51 0.18 -6.98 6.56
CA ALA A 51 1.62 -7.22 6.43
C ALA A 51 2.47 -6.12 7.08
N ALA A 52 2.02 -4.85 7.03
CA ALA A 52 2.67 -3.73 7.68
C ALA A 52 2.58 -3.74 9.21
N PHE A 53 1.61 -4.45 9.81
CA PHE A 53 1.54 -4.62 11.27
C PHE A 53 2.34 -5.82 11.77
N THR A 54 2.62 -6.79 10.90
CA THR A 54 3.35 -8.03 11.27
C THR A 54 4.87 -7.90 11.14
N GLN A 55 5.34 -6.78 10.60
CA GLN A 55 6.75 -6.52 10.32
C GLN A 55 7.33 -5.55 11.33
#